data_AF-A0A4R2I9L5-F1
#
_entry.id   AF-A0A4R2I9L5-F1
#
_cell.length_a   1.000
_cell.length_b   1.000
_cell.length_c   1.000
_cell.angle_alpha   90.00
_cell.angle_beta   90.00
_cell.angle_gamma   90.00
#
_symmetry.space_group_name_H-M   'P 1'
#
loop_
_entity.id
_entity.type
_entity.pdbx_description
1 polymer ?
#
loop_
_entity_poly.entity_id
_entity_poly.type
_entity_poly.pdbx_seq_one_letter_code
_entity_poly.pdbx_strand_id
1 'polypeptide(L)'
;MKPTITAFERSPDRGRGLARDMRVRWALEEVGQPYDVRLVSFAAMKEPAHRARNPFAQIPTYEEGDLVLFESGAIILHIAGRHAGLLPREADARARAIAWMFAAINTIEPPILDLQVAKFAEADKPWATERLPLVLDRNRRRLRELAARLDDADWLDGAFSAGDLLMIGVLMRLKPSGLLEEFPNLAAYVARGEARPAFQRAFAAQLAVFTRTRRPSPRHRSRPGSARRCVASRSRCRNRLSVPPYRAGGASSNPSAKSTSDTCTPALLWLLDGGSVKPEPFGSATLAMLKNST
;
A
#
# COMPACT_ATOMS: atom_id res chain seq x y z
N MET A 1 12.42 7.69 24.35
CA MET A 1 11.51 8.82 24.05
C MET A 1 10.21 8.25 23.49
N LYS A 2 9.25 9.08 23.04
CA LYS A 2 8.05 8.58 22.34
C LYS A 2 8.32 8.61 20.83
N PRO A 3 8.35 7.46 20.12
CA PRO A 3 8.65 7.44 18.69
C PRO A 3 7.50 7.99 17.85
N THR A 4 7.84 8.64 16.74
CA THR A 4 6.88 9.07 15.70
C THR A 4 7.03 8.19 14.47
N ILE A 5 5.93 7.67 13.93
CA ILE A 5 5.92 6.94 12.65
C ILE A 5 5.18 7.72 11.57
N THR A 6 5.56 7.57 10.30
CA THR A 6 4.77 8.14 9.19
C THR A 6 3.74 7.16 8.63
N ALA A 7 2.55 7.68 8.33
CA ALA A 7 1.45 6.94 7.71
C ALA A 7 0.77 7.78 6.62
N PHE A 8 0.01 7.15 5.72
CA PHE A 8 -0.74 7.89 4.70
C PHE A 8 -1.83 8.74 5.35
N GLU A 9 -1.94 10.00 4.94
CA GLU A 9 -3.12 10.83 5.25
C GLU A 9 -4.40 10.19 4.65
N ARG A 10 -4.31 9.72 3.40
CA ARG A 10 -5.40 9.07 2.68
C ARG A 10 -4.92 7.75 2.10
N SER A 11 -4.96 6.70 2.93
CA SER A 11 -4.46 5.38 2.55
C SER A 11 -5.21 4.80 1.33
N PRO A 12 -4.49 4.28 0.32
CA PRO A 12 -5.09 3.66 -0.86
C PRO A 12 -5.68 2.27 -0.55
N ASP A 13 -5.33 1.67 0.58
CA ASP A 13 -5.87 0.36 1.00
C ASP A 13 -7.35 0.42 1.42
N ARG A 14 -7.93 1.62 1.54
CA ARG A 14 -9.31 1.89 1.97
C ARG A 14 -9.62 1.48 3.41
N GLY A 15 -8.63 1.60 4.31
CA GLY A 15 -8.77 1.30 5.74
C GLY A 15 -8.65 -0.18 6.09
N ARG A 16 -8.15 -1.00 5.15
CA ARG A 16 -7.99 -2.45 5.30
C ARG A 16 -6.70 -2.87 6.03
N GLY A 17 -5.87 -1.93 6.48
CA GLY A 17 -4.63 -2.25 7.19
C GLY A 17 -3.59 -3.00 6.35
N LEU A 18 -3.52 -2.72 5.04
CA LEU A 18 -2.59 -3.37 4.10
C LEU A 18 -1.37 -2.49 3.76
N ALA A 19 -1.39 -1.21 4.16
CA ALA A 19 -0.22 -0.35 4.11
C ALA A 19 0.87 -0.81 5.10
N ARG A 20 2.15 -0.54 4.77
CA ARG A 20 3.30 -1.06 5.55
C ARG A 20 3.39 -0.48 6.97
N ASP A 21 2.76 0.65 7.26
CA ASP A 21 2.70 1.21 8.62
C ASP A 21 1.89 0.35 9.59
N MET A 22 0.91 -0.43 9.10
CA MET A 22 0.15 -1.37 9.95
C MET A 22 1.05 -2.37 10.70
N ARG A 23 2.11 -2.86 10.04
CA ARG A 23 3.08 -3.79 10.65
C ARG A 23 3.87 -3.11 11.77
N VAL A 24 4.28 -1.85 11.57
CA VAL A 24 5.01 -1.07 12.58
C VAL A 24 4.10 -0.72 13.77
N ARG A 25 2.85 -0.31 13.53
CA ARG A 25 1.84 -0.11 14.57
C ARG A 25 1.66 -1.36 15.42
N TRP A 26 1.47 -2.51 14.78
CA TRP A 26 1.28 -3.78 15.47
C TRP A 26 2.50 -4.12 16.34
N ALA A 27 3.73 -3.95 15.84
CA ALA A 27 4.92 -4.20 16.65
C ALA A 27 5.00 -3.29 17.88
N LEU A 28 4.66 -2.00 17.75
CA LEU A 28 4.60 -1.05 18.88
C LEU A 28 3.51 -1.43 19.90
N GLU A 29 2.35 -1.88 19.42
CA GLU A 29 1.24 -2.35 20.27
C GLU A 29 1.55 -3.67 21.00
N GLU A 30 2.32 -4.58 20.41
CA GLU A 30 2.76 -5.84 21.05
C GLU A 30 3.71 -5.57 22.21
N VAL A 31 4.65 -4.63 22.05
CA VAL A 31 5.62 -4.26 23.09
C VAL A 31 5.09 -3.20 24.07
N GLY A 32 3.85 -2.74 23.89
CA GLY A 32 3.21 -1.74 24.74
C GLY A 32 3.83 -0.34 24.65
N GLN A 33 4.54 -0.01 23.56
CA GLN A 33 5.23 1.26 23.39
C GLN A 33 4.27 2.32 22.79
N PRO A 34 3.93 3.40 23.51
CA PRO A 34 3.15 4.50 22.94
C PRO A 34 3.91 5.17 21.80
N TYR A 35 3.20 5.60 20.75
CA TYR A 35 3.79 6.23 19.57
C TYR A 35 2.91 7.36 19.03
N ASP A 36 3.49 8.22 18.20
CA ASP A 36 2.81 9.28 17.46
C ASP A 36 2.78 8.96 15.97
N VAL A 37 1.83 9.56 15.25
CA VAL A 37 1.62 9.31 13.82
C VAL A 37 1.66 10.64 13.06
N ARG A 38 2.70 10.81 12.23
CA ARG A 38 2.74 11.90 11.25
C ARG A 38 2.04 11.44 9.97
N LEU A 39 0.91 12.07 9.64
CA LEU A 39 0.20 11.82 8.40
C LEU A 39 0.88 12.54 7.24
N VAL A 40 1.11 11.84 6.13
CA VAL A 40 1.79 12.37 4.94
C VAL A 40 0.90 12.14 3.72
N SER A 41 0.69 13.18 2.90
CA SER A 41 -0.02 13.10 1.63
C SER A 41 0.92 12.62 0.50
N PHE A 42 0.37 12.14 -0.61
CA PHE A 42 1.18 11.70 -1.76
C PHE A 42 2.07 12.80 -2.34
N ALA A 43 1.65 14.08 -2.25
CA ALA A 43 2.50 15.22 -2.60
C ALA A 43 3.63 15.39 -1.57
N ALA A 44 3.28 15.48 -0.28
CA ALA A 44 4.25 15.68 0.80
C ALA A 44 5.31 14.57 0.91
N MET A 45 5.00 13.34 0.47
CA MET A 45 5.98 12.24 0.39
C MET A 45 7.10 12.51 -0.62
N LYS A 46 6.83 13.28 -1.69
CA LYS A 46 7.80 13.60 -2.75
C LYS A 46 8.71 14.78 -2.39
N GLU A 47 8.34 15.56 -1.37
CA GLU A 47 9.04 16.77 -0.92
C GLU A 47 10.39 16.46 -0.23
N PRO A 48 11.37 17.39 -0.28
CA PRO A 48 12.69 17.22 0.36
C PRO A 48 12.61 16.87 1.85
N ALA A 49 11.65 17.44 2.59
CA ALA A 49 11.48 17.20 4.02
C ALA A 49 11.06 15.76 4.37
N HIS A 50 10.34 15.06 3.49
CA HIS A 50 10.05 13.63 3.67
C HIS A 50 11.19 12.76 3.11
N ARG A 51 11.81 13.17 2.00
CA ARG A 51 12.97 12.48 1.42
C ARG A 51 14.18 12.42 2.35
N ALA A 52 14.39 13.43 3.20
CA ALA A 52 15.39 13.43 4.26
C ALA A 52 15.17 12.32 5.32
N ARG A 53 13.97 11.74 5.41
CA ARG A 53 13.62 10.62 6.31
C ARG A 53 13.58 9.28 5.59
N ASN A 54 13.15 9.27 4.34
CA ASN A 54 13.12 8.09 3.47
C ASN A 54 13.53 8.51 2.04
N PRO A 55 14.73 8.14 1.57
CA PRO A 55 15.24 8.59 0.27
C PRO A 55 14.38 8.13 -0.91
N PHE A 56 13.65 7.02 -0.74
CA PHE A 56 12.74 6.43 -1.73
C PHE A 56 11.34 7.04 -1.74
N ALA A 57 11.08 8.10 -0.95
CA ALA A 57 9.78 8.77 -0.83
C ALA A 57 8.64 7.82 -0.39
N GLN A 58 8.93 6.86 0.48
CA GLN A 58 7.99 5.85 0.99
C GLN A 58 7.65 6.04 2.47
N ILE A 59 6.68 5.25 2.94
CA ILE A 59 6.29 5.11 4.35
C ILE A 59 6.25 3.61 4.73
N PRO A 60 6.38 3.23 6.01
CA PRO A 60 6.64 4.08 7.17
C PRO A 60 8.11 4.50 7.29
N THR A 61 8.31 5.63 7.96
CA THR A 61 9.53 5.99 8.68
C THR A 61 9.28 5.87 10.18
N TYR A 62 10.34 5.88 10.97
CA TYR A 62 10.34 5.91 12.42
C TYR A 62 11.36 6.95 12.89
N GLU A 63 10.97 7.82 13.82
CA GLU A 63 11.79 8.87 14.44
C GLU A 63 11.76 8.72 15.96
N GLU A 64 12.91 8.54 16.61
CA GLU A 64 13.07 8.58 18.07
C GLU A 64 14.34 9.34 18.46
N GLY A 65 14.19 10.58 18.96
CA GLY A 65 15.33 11.47 19.15
C GLY A 65 16.02 11.77 17.82
N ASP A 66 17.35 11.63 17.79
CA ASP A 66 18.16 11.81 16.57
C ASP A 66 18.11 10.60 15.62
N LEU A 67 17.54 9.46 16.06
CA LEU A 67 17.44 8.27 15.22
C LEU A 67 16.27 8.38 14.23
N VAL A 68 16.61 8.30 12.95
CA VAL A 68 15.63 8.16 11.85
C VAL A 68 15.84 6.83 11.14
N LEU A 69 14.78 6.05 10.99
CA LEU A 69 14.77 4.78 10.27
C LEU A 69 13.69 4.77 9.19
N PHE A 70 13.96 4.04 8.11
CA PHE A 70 13.00 3.58 7.12
C PHE A 70 13.12 2.05 6.97
N GLU A 71 12.38 1.46 6.02
CA GLU A 71 12.10 0.02 5.91
C GLU A 71 11.32 -0.57 7.10
N SER A 72 10.09 -1.03 6.83
CA SER A 72 9.23 -1.60 7.89
C SER A 72 9.88 -2.80 8.60
N GLY A 73 10.67 -3.61 7.87
CA GLY A 73 11.40 -4.73 8.45
C GLY A 73 12.51 -4.30 9.42
N ALA A 74 13.27 -3.26 9.07
CA ALA A 74 14.33 -2.72 9.93
C ALA A 74 13.74 -2.00 11.15
N ILE A 75 12.65 -1.26 10.98
CA ILE A 75 11.91 -0.62 12.10
C ILE A 75 11.39 -1.68 13.08
N ILE A 76 10.83 -2.78 12.59
CA ILE A 76 10.34 -3.87 13.45
C ILE A 76 11.50 -4.59 14.15
N LEU A 77 12.61 -4.83 13.46
CA LEU A 77 13.83 -5.42 14.05
C LEU A 77 14.40 -4.52 15.15
N HIS A 78 14.35 -3.19 14.95
CA HIS A 78 14.78 -2.21 15.92
C HIS A 78 13.92 -2.22 17.19
N ILE A 79 12.59 -2.22 17.04
CA ILE A 79 11.64 -2.35 18.16
C ILE A 79 11.87 -3.67 18.90
N ALA A 80 11.93 -4.79 18.18
CA ALA A 80 12.12 -6.12 18.76
C ALA A 80 13.52 -6.34 19.37
N GLY A 81 14.51 -5.51 19.01
CA GLY A 81 15.83 -5.49 19.62
C GLY A 81 15.91 -4.67 20.92
N ARG A 82 14.93 -3.80 21.19
CA ARG A 82 14.87 -2.92 22.38
C ARG A 82 13.82 -3.33 23.40
N HIS A 83 12.88 -4.19 23.02
CA HIS A 83 11.79 -4.65 23.88
C HIS A 83 11.69 -6.18 23.86
N ALA A 84 11.24 -6.77 24.98
CA ALA A 84 10.95 -8.20 25.04
C ALA A 84 9.66 -8.56 24.27
N GLY A 85 9.50 -9.83 23.92
CA GLY A 85 8.25 -10.39 23.40
C GLY A 85 8.15 -10.52 21.87
N LEU A 86 9.02 -9.86 21.09
CA LEU A 86 9.06 -10.00 19.63
C LEU A 86 10.31 -10.74 19.09
N LEU A 87 11.33 -10.97 19.92
CA LEU A 87 12.43 -11.88 19.60
C LEU A 87 12.71 -12.81 20.80
N PRO A 88 13.05 -14.08 20.55
CA PRO A 88 13.59 -14.97 21.57
C PRO A 88 14.85 -14.40 22.23
N ARG A 89 15.11 -14.81 23.48
CA ARG A 89 16.35 -14.50 24.20
C ARG A 89 17.50 -15.45 23.84
N GLU A 90 17.17 -16.69 23.51
CA GLU A 90 18.11 -17.70 23.02
C GLU A 90 18.64 -17.26 21.64
N ALA A 91 19.95 -17.36 21.44
CA ALA A 91 20.66 -16.74 20.31
C ALA A 91 20.29 -17.36 18.96
N ASP A 92 20.17 -18.68 18.87
CA ASP A 92 19.88 -19.38 17.62
C ASP A 92 18.40 -19.23 17.26
N ALA A 93 17.48 -19.30 18.23
CA ALA A 93 16.07 -18.97 18.05
C ALA A 93 15.88 -17.51 17.63
N ARG A 94 16.66 -16.58 18.18
CA ARG A 94 16.67 -15.18 17.73
C ARG A 94 17.16 -15.06 16.29
N ALA A 95 18.21 -15.80 15.90
CA ALA A 95 18.71 -15.82 14.53
C ALA A 95 17.67 -16.39 13.55
N ARG A 96 16.98 -17.48 13.90
CA ARG A 96 15.90 -18.07 13.10
C ARG A 96 14.67 -17.17 13.00
N ALA A 97 14.27 -16.50 14.07
CA ALA A 97 13.21 -15.49 14.03
C ALA A 97 13.56 -14.33 13.07
N ILE A 98 14.81 -13.86 13.08
CA ILE A 98 15.31 -12.85 12.13
C ILE A 98 15.34 -13.40 10.70
N ALA A 99 15.74 -14.66 10.48
CA ALA A 99 15.67 -15.30 9.17
C ALA A 99 14.23 -15.32 8.62
N TRP A 100 13.23 -15.58 9.47
CA TRP A 100 11.82 -15.49 9.10
C TRP A 100 11.35 -14.07 8.76
N MET A 101 11.87 -13.04 9.42
CA MET A 101 11.63 -11.64 9.04
C MET A 101 12.10 -11.35 7.60
N PHE A 102 13.29 -11.82 7.24
CA PHE A 102 13.81 -11.69 5.88
C PHE A 102 13.05 -12.56 4.87
N ALA A 103 12.68 -13.80 5.23
CA ALA A 103 11.88 -14.67 4.37
C ALA A 103 10.51 -14.05 4.03
N ALA A 104 9.86 -13.40 5.01
CA ALA A 104 8.60 -12.69 4.79
C ALA A 104 8.73 -11.62 3.70
N ILE A 105 9.72 -10.72 3.81
CA ILE A 105 9.85 -9.55 2.92
C ILE A 105 10.62 -9.83 1.61
N ASN A 106 11.48 -10.85 1.58
CA ASN A 106 12.39 -11.12 0.44
C ASN A 106 12.09 -12.43 -0.31
N THR A 107 11.30 -13.34 0.26
CA THR A 107 10.91 -14.61 -0.39
C THR A 107 9.41 -14.71 -0.65
N ILE A 108 8.58 -14.33 0.34
CA ILE A 108 7.12 -14.45 0.25
C ILE A 108 6.46 -13.18 -0.32
N GLU A 109 6.91 -11.98 0.08
CA GLU A 109 6.31 -10.72 -0.39
C GLU A 109 6.52 -10.43 -1.90
N PRO A 110 7.69 -10.67 -2.52
CA PRO A 110 7.90 -10.33 -3.93
C PRO A 110 6.88 -10.92 -4.94
N PRO A 111 6.53 -12.23 -4.92
CA PRO A 111 5.50 -12.76 -5.82
C PRO A 111 4.09 -12.22 -5.49
N ILE A 112 3.82 -11.84 -4.24
CA ILE A 112 2.56 -11.21 -3.83
C ILE A 112 2.47 -9.78 -4.40
N LEU A 113 3.59 -9.06 -4.48
CA LEU A 113 3.65 -7.76 -5.15
C LEU A 113 3.51 -7.90 -6.67
N ASP A 114 4.13 -8.91 -7.31
CA ASP A 114 3.94 -9.24 -8.74
C ASP A 114 2.44 -9.48 -9.05
N LEU A 115 1.71 -10.19 -8.16
CA LEU A 115 0.26 -10.38 -8.28
C LEU A 115 -0.53 -9.07 -8.18
N GLN A 116 -0.09 -8.13 -7.37
CA GLN A 116 -0.72 -6.81 -7.25
C GLN A 116 -0.42 -5.91 -8.46
N VAL A 117 0.80 -5.97 -9.02
CA VAL A 117 1.13 -5.30 -10.29
C VAL A 117 0.26 -5.86 -11.42
N ALA A 118 0.20 -7.18 -11.57
CA ALA A 118 -0.63 -7.86 -12.58
C ALA A 118 -2.11 -7.48 -12.48
N LYS A 119 -2.66 -7.37 -11.26
CA LYS A 119 -4.09 -7.05 -11.04
C LYS A 119 -4.46 -5.57 -11.07
N PHE A 120 -3.54 -4.65 -10.76
CA PHE A 120 -3.87 -3.23 -10.60
C PHE A 120 -3.18 -2.28 -11.59
N ALA A 121 -2.02 -2.65 -12.13
CA ALA A 121 -1.27 -1.82 -13.08
C ALA A 121 -1.27 -2.39 -14.51
N GLU A 122 -1.46 -3.71 -14.67
CA GLU A 122 -1.34 -4.40 -15.96
C GLU A 122 -2.65 -5.04 -16.45
N ALA A 123 -3.76 -4.92 -15.71
CA ALA A 123 -5.02 -5.60 -16.02
C ALA A 123 -5.70 -5.15 -17.35
N ASP A 124 -5.32 -3.99 -17.88
CA ASP A 124 -5.74 -3.46 -19.17
C ASP A 124 -4.76 -3.76 -20.33
N LYS A 125 -3.65 -4.47 -20.05
CA LYS A 125 -2.58 -4.71 -21.03
C LYS A 125 -2.85 -5.97 -21.85
N PRO A 126 -2.39 -6.05 -23.12
CA PRO A 126 -2.67 -7.18 -24.00
C PRO A 126 -2.25 -8.56 -23.46
N TRP A 127 -1.23 -8.60 -22.60
CA TRP A 127 -0.67 -9.83 -22.00
C TRP A 127 -1.28 -10.21 -20.63
N ALA A 128 -2.31 -9.48 -20.16
CA ALA A 128 -2.87 -9.68 -18.82
C ALA A 128 -3.42 -11.10 -18.62
N THR A 129 -4.08 -11.65 -19.65
CA THR A 129 -4.73 -12.96 -19.64
C THR A 129 -3.73 -14.09 -19.49
N GLU A 130 -2.61 -14.05 -20.21
CA GLU A 130 -1.54 -15.06 -20.17
C GLU A 130 -0.65 -14.90 -18.95
N ARG A 131 -0.43 -13.66 -18.49
CA ARG A 131 0.45 -13.36 -17.35
C ARG A 131 -0.16 -13.74 -16.01
N LEU A 132 -1.45 -13.48 -15.78
CA LEU A 132 -2.08 -13.67 -14.47
C LEU A 132 -1.99 -15.11 -13.93
N PRO A 133 -2.24 -16.19 -14.71
CA PRO A 133 -2.06 -17.57 -14.26
C PRO A 133 -0.62 -17.86 -13.80
N LEU A 134 0.39 -17.42 -14.58
CA LEU A 134 1.81 -17.64 -14.26
C LEU A 134 2.20 -16.98 -12.93
N VAL A 135 1.63 -15.80 -12.63
CA VAL A 135 1.87 -15.08 -11.37
C VAL A 135 1.14 -15.76 -10.20
N LEU A 136 -0.10 -16.25 -10.40
CA LEU A 136 -0.82 -17.03 -9.40
C LEU A 136 -0.07 -18.31 -9.03
N ASP A 137 0.44 -19.07 -10.00
CA ASP A 137 1.14 -20.33 -9.73
C ASP A 137 2.50 -20.13 -9.04
N ARG A 138 3.20 -19.03 -9.33
CA ARG A 138 4.39 -18.61 -8.55
C ARG A 138 4.06 -18.37 -7.08
N ASN A 139 2.91 -17.74 -6.80
CA ASN A 139 2.43 -17.54 -5.43
C ASN A 139 2.04 -18.87 -4.79
N ARG A 140 1.23 -19.71 -5.45
CA ARG A 140 0.82 -21.04 -4.96
C ARG A 140 2.00 -21.92 -4.56
N ARG A 141 3.08 -21.92 -5.35
CA ARG A 141 4.31 -22.66 -5.01
C ARG A 141 4.90 -22.20 -3.67
N ARG A 142 5.09 -20.88 -3.49
CA ARG A 142 5.65 -20.30 -2.26
C ARG A 142 4.73 -20.48 -1.06
N LEU A 143 3.42 -20.40 -1.26
CA LEU A 143 2.42 -20.67 -0.23
C LEU A 143 2.40 -22.15 0.17
N ARG A 144 2.57 -23.10 -0.77
CA ARG A 144 2.68 -24.52 -0.46
C ARG A 144 3.94 -24.84 0.35
N GLU A 145 5.07 -24.25 -0.01
CA GLU A 145 6.33 -24.38 0.73
C GLU A 145 6.20 -23.81 2.17
N LEU A 146 5.58 -22.63 2.32
CA LEU A 146 5.32 -22.03 3.62
C LEU A 146 4.31 -22.82 4.45
N ALA A 147 3.23 -23.32 3.83
CA ALA A 147 2.21 -24.14 4.48
C ALA A 147 2.80 -25.46 4.99
N ALA A 148 3.68 -26.10 4.22
CA ALA A 148 4.37 -27.33 4.63
C ALA A 148 5.40 -27.09 5.74
N ARG A 149 6.02 -25.89 5.83
CA ARG A 149 6.93 -25.55 6.94
C ARG A 149 6.19 -25.07 8.18
N LEU A 150 4.99 -24.50 8.07
CA LEU A 150 4.15 -24.20 9.23
C LEU A 150 3.53 -25.50 9.79
N ASP A 151 3.07 -26.38 8.90
CA ASP A 151 2.35 -27.61 9.21
C ASP A 151 1.16 -27.37 10.18
N ASP A 152 1.20 -27.98 11.38
CA ASP A 152 0.23 -27.81 12.46
C ASP A 152 0.64 -26.74 13.51
N ALA A 153 1.83 -26.15 13.39
CA ALA A 153 2.38 -25.25 14.39
C ALA A 153 1.59 -23.93 14.51
N ASP A 154 1.57 -23.37 15.73
CA ASP A 154 0.95 -22.07 16.00
C ASP A 154 1.69 -20.92 15.32
N TRP A 155 3.03 -20.95 15.35
CA TRP A 155 3.94 -19.92 14.84
C TRP A 155 5.16 -20.52 14.14
N LEU A 156 5.89 -19.71 13.36
CA LEU A 156 6.94 -20.19 12.45
C LEU A 156 8.13 -20.86 13.16
N ASP A 157 8.53 -20.39 14.35
CA ASP A 157 9.68 -20.94 15.10
C ASP A 157 9.40 -20.93 16.62
N GLY A 158 8.36 -21.66 17.02
CA GLY A 158 7.97 -21.82 18.43
C GLY A 158 7.00 -20.74 18.91
N ALA A 159 7.48 -19.74 19.64
CA ALA A 159 6.64 -18.65 20.15
C ALA A 159 6.46 -17.54 19.08
N PHE A 160 5.35 -16.79 19.18
CA PHE A 160 5.10 -15.64 18.31
C PHE A 160 6.27 -14.65 18.29
N SER A 161 6.67 -14.24 17.10
CA SER A 161 7.86 -13.41 16.88
C SER A 161 7.64 -12.26 15.89
N ALA A 162 8.63 -11.38 15.75
CA ALA A 162 8.73 -10.40 14.68
C ALA A 162 8.72 -11.03 13.28
N GLY A 163 9.18 -12.28 13.15
CA GLY A 163 9.08 -13.06 11.92
C GLY A 163 7.62 -13.34 11.55
N ASP A 164 6.81 -13.76 12.51
CA ASP A 164 5.37 -14.00 12.33
C ASP A 164 4.60 -12.71 12.04
N LEU A 165 4.90 -11.65 12.80
CA LEU A 165 4.30 -10.34 12.62
C LEU A 165 4.50 -9.81 11.18
N LEU A 166 5.71 -9.95 10.63
CA LEU A 166 6.00 -9.60 9.24
C LEU A 166 5.32 -10.56 8.26
N MET A 167 5.39 -11.88 8.48
CA MET A 167 4.80 -12.88 7.59
C MET A 167 3.28 -12.71 7.46
N ILE A 168 2.57 -12.53 8.58
CA ILE A 168 1.12 -12.31 8.60
C ILE A 168 0.78 -10.98 7.91
N GLY A 169 1.52 -9.91 8.20
CA GLY A 169 1.38 -8.63 7.51
C GLY A 169 1.67 -8.69 6.00
N VAL A 170 2.41 -9.70 5.52
CA VAL A 170 2.61 -10.00 4.10
C VAL A 170 1.44 -10.81 3.54
N LEU A 171 1.07 -11.92 4.19
CA LEU A 171 -0.01 -12.82 3.75
C LEU A 171 -1.39 -12.12 3.69
N MET A 172 -1.67 -11.16 4.59
CA MET A 172 -2.90 -10.35 4.53
C MET A 172 -3.11 -9.66 3.17
N ARG A 173 -2.05 -9.36 2.42
CA ARG A 173 -2.13 -8.75 1.07
C ARG A 173 -2.79 -9.68 0.04
N LEU A 174 -2.91 -10.98 0.32
CA LEU A 174 -3.57 -11.98 -0.52
C LEU A 174 -5.07 -12.08 -0.30
N LYS A 175 -5.62 -11.64 0.84
CA LYS A 175 -7.08 -11.71 1.12
C LYS A 175 -7.98 -11.15 -0.01
N PRO A 176 -7.66 -10.01 -0.68
CA PRO A 176 -8.47 -9.52 -1.80
C PRO A 176 -8.44 -10.39 -3.06
N SER A 177 -7.65 -11.47 -3.08
CA SER A 177 -7.47 -12.35 -4.24
C SER A 177 -8.13 -13.72 -4.10
N GLY A 178 -8.57 -14.13 -2.90
CA GLY A 178 -9.05 -15.49 -2.62
C GLY A 178 -7.95 -16.56 -2.53
N LEU A 179 -6.67 -16.18 -2.68
CA LEU A 179 -5.55 -17.13 -2.77
C LEU A 179 -5.08 -17.65 -1.41
N LEU A 180 -5.34 -16.94 -0.31
CA LEU A 180 -4.97 -17.38 1.04
C LEU A 180 -5.89 -18.53 1.49
N GLU A 181 -7.14 -18.48 1.05
CA GLU A 181 -8.20 -19.42 1.32
C GLU A 181 -7.97 -20.80 0.66
N GLU A 182 -7.10 -20.89 -0.36
CA GLU A 182 -6.59 -22.16 -0.91
C GLU A 182 -5.68 -22.92 0.09
N PHE A 183 -5.22 -22.27 1.17
CA PHE A 183 -4.26 -22.82 2.15
C PHE A 183 -4.82 -22.70 3.58
N PRO A 184 -5.68 -23.63 4.04
CA PRO A 184 -6.41 -23.49 5.30
C PRO A 184 -5.54 -23.26 6.55
N ASN A 185 -4.36 -23.89 6.65
CA ASN A 185 -3.45 -23.67 7.79
C ASN A 185 -2.82 -22.27 7.77
N LEU A 186 -2.48 -21.72 6.60
CA LEU A 186 -2.02 -20.33 6.47
C LEU A 186 -3.15 -19.32 6.73
N ALA A 187 -4.38 -19.62 6.31
CA ALA A 187 -5.56 -18.81 6.64
C ALA A 187 -5.81 -18.78 8.15
N ALA A 188 -5.73 -19.94 8.83
CA ALA A 188 -5.83 -20.04 10.28
C ALA A 188 -4.70 -19.30 11.00
N TYR A 189 -3.47 -19.41 10.52
CA TYR A 189 -2.29 -18.69 11.02
C TYR A 189 -2.46 -17.16 10.95
N VAL A 190 -2.92 -16.65 9.81
CA VAL A 190 -3.24 -15.21 9.67
C VAL A 190 -4.35 -14.82 10.65
N ALA A 191 -5.42 -15.62 10.77
CA ALA A 191 -6.50 -15.37 11.71
C ALA A 191 -6.05 -15.38 13.18
N ARG A 192 -5.13 -16.28 13.58
CA ARG A 192 -4.49 -16.28 14.90
C ARG A 192 -3.75 -14.97 15.18
N GLY A 193 -2.99 -14.46 14.20
CA GLY A 193 -2.31 -13.17 14.32
C GLY A 193 -3.28 -11.99 14.43
N GLU A 194 -4.32 -11.97 13.59
CA GLU A 194 -5.35 -10.92 13.61
C GLU A 194 -6.17 -10.92 14.91
N ALA A 195 -6.38 -12.08 15.53
CA ALA A 195 -7.07 -12.19 16.81
C ALA A 195 -6.27 -11.60 18.00
N ARG A 196 -4.98 -11.28 17.84
CA ARG A 196 -4.16 -10.75 18.93
C ARG A 196 -4.62 -9.35 19.35
N PRO A 197 -4.74 -9.04 20.65
CA PRO A 197 -5.21 -7.72 21.10
C PRO A 197 -4.40 -6.53 20.58
N ALA A 198 -3.08 -6.70 20.40
CA ALA A 198 -2.21 -5.68 19.83
C ALA A 198 -2.48 -5.42 18.35
N PHE A 199 -2.76 -6.47 17.55
CA PHE A 199 -3.19 -6.32 16.17
C PHE A 199 -4.50 -5.52 16.11
N GLN A 200 -5.48 -5.86 16.94
CA GLN A 200 -6.78 -5.18 16.96
C GLN A 200 -6.66 -3.69 17.33
N ARG A 201 -5.79 -3.33 18.30
CA ARG A 201 -5.48 -1.93 18.61
C ARG A 201 -4.83 -1.19 17.43
N ALA A 202 -3.82 -1.79 16.81
CA ALA A 202 -3.16 -1.23 15.62
C ALA A 202 -4.13 -1.04 14.44
N PHE A 203 -5.02 -2.00 14.23
CA PHE A 203 -6.02 -1.98 13.16
C PHE A 203 -7.07 -0.89 13.40
N ALA A 204 -7.58 -0.77 14.63
CA ALA A 204 -8.49 0.29 15.02
C ALA A 204 -7.84 1.68 14.85
N ALA A 205 -6.56 1.83 15.19
CA ALA A 205 -5.82 3.08 15.03
C ALA A 205 -5.69 3.52 13.57
N GLN A 206 -5.33 2.63 12.64
CA GLN A 206 -5.28 2.98 11.21
C GLN A 206 -6.67 3.24 10.62
N LEU A 207 -7.69 2.47 11.03
CA LEU A 207 -9.07 2.63 10.56
C LEU A 207 -9.68 3.97 11.02
N ALA A 208 -9.32 4.43 12.22
CA ALA A 208 -9.73 5.74 12.74
C ALA A 208 -9.16 6.89 11.90
N VAL A 209 -7.89 6.79 11.45
CA VAL A 209 -7.29 7.75 10.51
C VAL A 209 -8.09 7.78 9.20
N PHE A 210 -8.29 6.63 8.57
CA PHE A 210 -9.03 6.52 7.30
C PHE A 210 -10.47 7.06 7.42
N THR A 211 -11.18 6.71 8.50
CA THR A 211 -12.56 7.16 8.71
C THR A 211 -12.65 8.67 8.93
N ARG A 212 -11.69 9.25 9.67
CA ARG A 212 -11.63 10.71 9.89
C ARG A 212 -11.43 11.49 8.60
N THR A 213 -10.56 11.02 7.69
CA THR A 213 -10.28 11.73 6.43
C THR A 213 -11.40 11.64 5.38
N ARG A 214 -12.40 10.77 5.58
CA ARG A 214 -13.62 10.69 4.76
C ARG A 214 -14.74 11.64 5.18
N ARG A 215 -14.71 12.22 6.39
CA ARG A 215 -15.75 13.18 6.80
C ARG A 215 -15.57 14.47 5.99
N PRO A 216 -16.59 14.95 5.26
CA PRO A 216 -16.52 16.28 4.67
C PRO A 216 -16.34 17.30 5.78
N SER A 217 -15.47 18.30 5.58
CA SER A 217 -15.34 19.43 6.50
C SER A 217 -16.74 20.00 6.78
N PRO A 218 -17.04 20.41 8.03
CA PRO A 218 -18.27 21.12 8.31
C PRO A 218 -18.33 22.32 7.36
N ARG A 219 -19.29 22.32 6.42
CA ARG A 219 -19.54 23.50 5.60
C ARG A 219 -19.76 24.64 6.58
N HIS A 220 -19.00 25.72 6.48
CA HIS A 220 -19.33 26.95 7.19
C HIS A 220 -20.78 27.26 6.85
N ARG A 221 -21.68 27.10 7.84
CA ARG A 221 -23.02 27.64 7.74
C ARG A 221 -22.82 29.15 7.73
N SER A 222 -22.77 29.73 6.54
CA SER A 222 -22.96 31.16 6.36
C SER A 222 -24.20 31.53 7.16
N ARG A 223 -24.02 32.43 8.15
CA ARG A 223 -25.13 32.95 8.94
C ARG A 223 -26.19 33.44 7.95
N PRO A 224 -27.49 33.13 8.13
CA PRO A 224 -28.50 33.62 7.22
C PRO A 224 -28.41 35.14 7.19
N GLY A 225 -28.02 35.68 6.02
CA GLY A 225 -27.90 37.11 5.80
C GLY A 225 -29.25 37.76 6.07
N SER A 226 -29.25 38.91 6.75
CA SER A 226 -30.48 39.60 7.07
C SER A 226 -31.25 39.93 5.78
N ALA A 227 -32.49 39.44 5.71
CA ALA A 227 -33.36 39.66 4.56
C ALA A 227 -33.74 41.15 4.47
N ARG A 228 -32.94 41.94 3.75
CA ARG A 228 -33.33 43.28 3.32
C ARG A 228 -34.44 43.13 2.27
N ARG A 229 -35.64 43.59 2.64
CA ARG A 229 -36.80 43.60 1.75
C ARG A 229 -36.54 44.59 0.61
N CYS A 230 -36.35 44.09 -0.61
CA CYS A 230 -36.52 44.92 -1.80
C CYS A 230 -38.02 45.03 -2.11
N VAL A 231 -38.55 46.24 -1.96
CA VAL A 231 -39.91 46.58 -2.40
C VAL A 231 -39.93 46.67 -3.93
N ALA A 232 -41.01 46.19 -4.54
CA ALA A 232 -41.12 46.06 -5.99
C ALA A 232 -41.28 47.41 -6.71
N SER A 233 -40.81 47.46 -7.96
CA SER A 233 -41.44 48.27 -9.00
C SER A 233 -41.69 47.39 -10.24
N ARG A 234 -42.81 47.63 -10.93
CA ARG A 234 -43.28 46.82 -12.06
C ARG A 234 -42.93 47.53 -13.37
N SER A 235 -42.31 46.84 -14.30
CA SER A 235 -42.37 47.19 -15.73
C SER A 235 -42.49 45.92 -16.58
N ARG A 236 -43.21 46.04 -17.70
CA ARG A 236 -43.69 44.90 -18.51
C ARG A 236 -42.76 44.67 -19.69
N CYS A 237 -42.58 43.42 -20.09
CA CYS A 237 -42.47 43.05 -21.51
C CYS A 237 -43.05 41.64 -21.74
N ARG A 238 -43.76 41.46 -22.86
CA ARG A 238 -44.30 40.17 -23.33
C ARG A 238 -43.64 39.80 -24.65
N ASN A 239 -43.35 38.50 -24.83
CA ASN A 239 -43.45 37.66 -26.05
C ASN A 239 -42.52 36.45 -25.81
N ARG A 240 -42.92 35.17 -25.79
CA ARG A 240 -43.82 34.30 -26.59
C ARG A 240 -43.12 33.69 -27.82
N LEU A 241 -43.25 32.36 -27.97
CA LEU A 241 -42.85 31.49 -29.11
C LEU A 241 -41.33 31.20 -29.20
N SER A 242 -40.81 30.07 -29.72
CA SER A 242 -41.34 28.69 -29.96
C SER A 242 -40.15 27.72 -30.27
N VAL A 243 -40.42 26.41 -30.40
CA VAL A 243 -39.49 25.24 -30.46
C VAL A 243 -40.13 24.19 -31.42
N PRO A 244 -39.47 23.25 -32.16
CA PRO A 244 -38.14 22.62 -31.99
C PRO A 244 -37.01 22.76 -33.10
N PRO A 245 -36.68 21.80 -34.03
CA PRO A 245 -35.29 21.26 -34.08
C PRO A 245 -34.58 21.17 -35.44
N TYR A 246 -33.32 20.71 -35.44
CA TYR A 246 -32.66 20.05 -36.58
C TYR A 246 -31.99 18.72 -36.17
N ARG A 247 -31.79 17.78 -37.11
CA ARG A 247 -31.52 16.35 -36.86
C ARG A 247 -30.58 15.72 -37.91
N ALA A 248 -29.85 14.66 -37.53
CA ALA A 248 -28.91 13.84 -38.34
C ALA A 248 -27.67 14.59 -38.86
N GLY A 249 -26.52 13.99 -39.19
CA GLY A 249 -25.96 12.62 -39.16
C GLY A 249 -24.49 12.75 -39.69
N GLY A 250 -23.54 11.80 -39.67
CA GLY A 250 -23.54 10.36 -39.40
C GLY A 250 -22.53 9.66 -40.32
N ALA A 251 -21.24 9.56 -39.93
CA ALA A 251 -20.18 8.73 -40.56
C ALA A 251 -19.03 8.62 -39.52
N SER A 252 -18.52 7.47 -39.07
CA SER A 252 -18.01 6.27 -39.76
C SER A 252 -16.67 6.47 -40.47
N SER A 253 -15.55 6.19 -39.79
CA SER A 253 -14.60 5.11 -40.16
C SER A 253 -13.31 5.13 -39.31
N ASN A 254 -12.88 3.94 -38.91
CA ASN A 254 -11.49 3.55 -38.58
C ASN A 254 -10.95 2.79 -39.83
N PRO A 255 -9.64 2.47 -40.05
CA PRO A 255 -8.67 2.03 -39.03
C PRO A 255 -7.18 2.40 -39.27
N SER A 256 -6.28 1.99 -38.36
CA SER A 256 -5.18 1.03 -38.63
C SER A 256 -4.09 1.07 -37.55
N ALA A 257 -3.44 -0.07 -37.30
CA ALA A 257 -2.45 -0.26 -36.25
C ALA A 257 -1.01 -0.21 -36.79
N LYS A 258 -0.04 0.06 -35.92
CA LYS A 258 1.36 -0.38 -36.06
C LYS A 258 1.96 -0.71 -34.69
N SER A 259 2.69 -1.81 -34.65
CA SER A 259 3.43 -2.31 -33.49
C SER A 259 4.91 -1.91 -33.55
N THR A 260 5.51 -1.69 -32.38
CA THR A 260 6.94 -1.94 -32.12
C THR A 260 7.11 -2.27 -30.64
N SER A 261 7.88 -3.32 -30.33
CA SER A 261 8.44 -3.56 -29.00
C SER A 261 9.57 -2.57 -28.72
N ASP A 262 9.87 -2.30 -27.43
CA ASP A 262 11.19 -2.64 -26.87
C ASP A 262 11.39 -2.18 -25.40
N THR A 263 12.10 -3.04 -24.64
CA THR A 263 12.90 -2.80 -23.41
C THR A 263 12.24 -2.53 -22.04
N CYS A 264 12.92 -3.05 -21.00
CA CYS A 264 12.53 -3.05 -19.58
C CYS A 264 13.10 -1.87 -18.77
N THR A 265 12.29 -1.31 -17.85
CA THR A 265 12.63 -0.85 -16.45
C THR A 265 11.42 -0.11 -15.83
N PRO A 266 11.42 0.27 -14.53
CA PRO A 266 11.57 -0.54 -13.32
C PRO A 266 10.23 -0.62 -12.54
N ALA A 267 9.60 -1.79 -12.50
CA ALA A 267 8.26 -1.96 -11.93
C ALA A 267 8.26 -2.16 -10.38
N LEU A 268 8.41 -1.07 -9.61
CA LEU A 268 8.03 -1.08 -8.18
C LEU A 268 7.52 0.26 -7.61
N LEU A 269 7.75 1.41 -8.27
CA LEU A 269 7.25 2.71 -7.81
C LEU A 269 5.79 3.02 -8.20
N TRP A 270 5.22 2.31 -9.18
CA TRP A 270 3.98 2.70 -9.87
C TRP A 270 2.67 2.37 -9.15
N LEU A 271 2.68 1.57 -8.08
CA LEU A 271 1.47 1.10 -7.38
C LEU A 271 0.72 2.18 -6.58
N LEU A 272 1.10 3.47 -6.70
CA LEU A 272 0.59 4.59 -5.90
C LEU A 272 0.28 5.89 -6.68
N ASP A 273 0.73 6.06 -7.94
CA ASP A 273 0.51 7.30 -8.70
C ASP A 273 -0.70 7.18 -9.65
N GLY A 274 -1.87 7.62 -9.18
CA GLY A 274 -3.08 7.77 -9.99
C GLY A 274 -3.09 9.06 -10.81
N GLY A 275 -2.04 9.31 -11.61
CA GLY A 275 -1.87 10.57 -12.35
C GLY A 275 -1.23 10.38 -13.72
N SER A 276 -1.96 10.73 -14.78
CA SER A 276 -1.45 10.75 -16.15
C SER A 276 -0.38 11.82 -16.32
N VAL A 277 0.85 11.41 -16.63
CA VAL A 277 1.90 12.30 -17.15
C VAL A 277 2.29 11.77 -18.54
N LYS A 278 2.19 12.62 -19.56
CA LYS A 278 2.67 12.30 -20.91
C LYS A 278 4.21 12.33 -20.90
N PRO A 279 4.90 11.40 -21.58
CA PRO A 279 6.34 11.49 -21.75
C PRO A 279 6.69 12.56 -22.79
N GLU A 280 7.63 13.45 -22.46
CA GLU A 280 8.41 14.19 -23.46
C GLU A 280 9.73 13.45 -23.73
N PRO A 281 10.27 13.49 -24.95
CA PRO A 281 11.44 12.69 -25.33
C PRO A 281 12.75 13.37 -24.92
N PHE A 282 13.52 12.72 -24.05
CA PHE A 282 14.94 13.04 -23.87
C PHE A 282 15.82 12.11 -24.71
N GLY A 283 16.84 12.70 -25.34
CA GLY A 283 17.61 12.08 -26.42
C GLY A 283 18.59 10.99 -25.99
N SER A 284 18.96 10.16 -26.96
CA SER A 284 19.96 9.10 -26.85
C SER A 284 21.36 9.64 -26.56
N ALA A 285 22.02 9.10 -25.53
CA ALA A 285 23.47 9.11 -25.41
C ALA A 285 24.00 7.91 -24.59
N THR A 286 24.97 7.21 -25.16
CA THR A 286 25.96 6.35 -24.50
C THR A 286 25.53 4.96 -24.01
N LEU A 287 25.71 3.96 -24.88
CA LEU A 287 25.88 2.55 -24.52
C LEU A 287 27.28 2.08 -24.93
N ALA A 288 28.24 2.03 -24.01
CA ALA A 288 29.54 1.40 -24.23
C ALA A 288 30.29 1.09 -22.91
N MET A 289 30.35 -0.20 -22.56
CA MET A 289 31.49 -0.93 -21.94
C MET A 289 30.98 -2.08 -21.08
N LEU A 290 31.11 -3.31 -21.60
CA LEU A 290 31.34 -4.57 -20.87
C LEU A 290 31.35 -5.74 -21.87
N LYS A 291 32.45 -5.85 -22.63
CA LYS A 291 32.87 -7.08 -23.32
C LYS A 291 34.40 -7.16 -23.21
N ASN A 292 34.88 -8.11 -22.42
CA ASN A 292 36.13 -8.88 -22.57
C ASN A 292 36.44 -9.60 -21.25
N SER A 293 36.11 -10.90 -21.20
CA SER A 293 36.62 -11.88 -20.24
C SER A 293 36.33 -13.31 -20.74
N THR A 294 36.86 -13.64 -21.92
CA THR A 294 37.27 -14.98 -22.42
C THR A 294 37.91 -14.80 -23.79
#